data_AF-A0A7C3QZY2-F1
#
_entry.id   AF-A0A7C3QZY2-F1
#
_cell.length_a   1.000
_cell.length_b   1.000
_cell.length_c   1.000
_cell.angle_alpha   90.00
_cell.angle_beta   90.00
_cell.angle_gamma   90.00
#
_symmetry.space_group_name_H-M   'P 1'
#
loop_
_entity.id
_entity.type
_entity.pdbx_description
1 polymer ?
#
loop_
_entity_poly.entity_id
_entity_poly.type
_entity_poly.pdbx_seq_one_letter_code
_entity_poly.pdbx_strand_id
1 'polypeptide(L)'
;MKLYELKAIAAHLNDFTFISRARRVEDNTLEITFDKKKSYFFNMTRGNSFIYKAPSPRPLQGYNAPFDTLLHSLLSASKLLRVTVPEHDRLL
;
A
#
# COMPACT_ATOMS: atom_id res chain seq x y z
N MET A 1 -3.66 2.66 14.08
CA MET A 1 -2.43 3.48 13.94
C MET A 1 -2.59 4.87 14.54
N LYS A 2 -1.52 5.40 15.13
CA LYS A 2 -1.44 6.78 15.65
C LYS A 2 -0.93 7.73 14.55
N LEU A 3 -1.25 9.02 14.67
CA LEU A 3 -0.88 10.02 13.66
C LEU A 3 0.64 10.13 13.44
N TYR A 4 1.44 10.10 14.50
CA TYR A 4 2.90 10.17 14.39
C TYR A 4 3.50 8.96 13.66
N GLU A 5 2.88 7.78 13.79
CA GLU A 5 3.31 6.57 13.08
C GLU A 5 3.07 6.72 11.58
N LEU A 6 1.91 7.26 11.19
CA LEU A 6 1.60 7.57 9.79
C LEU A 6 2.55 8.61 9.21
N LYS A 7 2.88 9.68 9.96
CA LYS A 7 3.86 10.68 9.52
C LYS A 7 5.24 10.08 9.28
N ALA A 8 5.70 9.20 10.18
CA ALA A 8 6.97 8.50 10.02
C ALA A 8 6.95 7.54 8.81
N ILE A 9 5.84 6.82 8.60
CA ILE A 9 5.67 5.94 7.43
C ILE A 9 5.64 6.77 6.14
N ALA A 10 4.94 7.90 6.10
CA ALA A 10 4.90 8.78 4.95
C ALA A 10 6.31 9.28 4.58
N ALA A 11 7.08 9.75 5.57
CA ALA A 11 8.46 10.16 5.36
C ALA A 11 9.29 9.02 4.73
N HIS A 12 9.21 7.82 5.28
CA HIS A 12 9.91 6.64 4.76
C HIS A 12 9.45 6.22 3.36
N LEU A 13 8.14 6.30 3.06
CA LEU A 13 7.63 5.93 1.74
C LEU A 13 8.03 6.94 0.65
N ASN A 14 8.36 8.19 1.01
CA ASN A 14 8.88 9.18 0.05
C ASN A 14 10.34 8.90 -0.38
N ASP A 15 11.05 7.97 0.27
CA ASP A 15 12.39 7.54 -0.20
C ASP A 15 12.31 6.68 -1.47
N PHE A 16 11.12 6.19 -1.82
CA PHE A 16 10.89 5.41 -3.03
C PHE A 16 10.46 6.29 -4.20
N THR A 17 10.70 5.82 -5.42
CA THR A 17 10.40 6.59 -6.64
C THR A 17 9.38 5.91 -7.55
N PHE A 18 9.13 4.61 -7.37
CA PHE A 18 8.34 3.83 -8.30
C PHE A 18 7.49 2.76 -7.61
N ILE A 19 6.19 2.74 -7.93
CA ILE A 19 5.29 1.65 -7.57
C ILE A 19 5.43 0.57 -8.64
N SER A 20 6.09 -0.53 -8.27
CA SER A 20 6.33 -1.65 -9.16
C SER A 20 5.11 -2.56 -9.31
N ARG A 21 4.31 -2.68 -8.25
CA ARG A 21 3.10 -3.52 -8.23
C ARG A 21 2.14 -3.04 -7.16
N ALA A 22 0.86 -3.07 -7.46
CA ALA A 22 -0.22 -2.94 -6.49
C ALA A 22 -1.25 -4.04 -6.73
N ARG A 23 -1.69 -4.73 -5.67
CA ARG A 23 -2.71 -5.78 -5.75
C ARG A 23 -3.38 -6.01 -4.41
N ARG A 24 -4.60 -6.54 -4.44
CA ARG A 24 -5.23 -7.11 -3.25
C ARG A 24 -4.66 -8.49 -2.95
N VAL A 25 -4.41 -8.79 -1.68
CA VAL A 25 -3.88 -10.08 -1.21
C VAL A 25 -4.79 -10.77 -0.20
N GLU A 26 -5.69 -10.02 0.43
CA GLU A 26 -6.77 -10.47 1.31
C GLU A 26 -7.94 -9.49 1.16
N ASP A 27 -9.11 -9.79 1.73
CA ASP A 27 -10.33 -9.00 1.53
C ASP A 27 -10.16 -7.49 1.79
N ASN A 28 -9.40 -7.12 2.83
CA ASN A 28 -9.12 -5.73 3.20
C ASN A 28 -7.62 -5.37 3.17
N THR A 29 -6.78 -6.21 2.55
CA THR A 29 -5.32 -6.00 2.55
C THR A 29 -4.80 -5.79 1.13
N LEU A 30 -4.18 -4.62 0.90
CA LEU A 30 -3.46 -4.32 -0.33
C LEU A 30 -1.96 -4.51 -0.13
N GLU A 31 -1.30 -5.15 -1.08
CA GLU A 31 0.14 -5.16 -1.22
C GLU A 31 0.57 -4.10 -2.23
N ILE A 32 1.50 -3.23 -1.84
CA ILE A 32 2.20 -2.32 -2.74
C ILE A 32 3.70 -2.61 -2.67
N THR A 33 4.29 -2.94 -3.83
CA THR A 33 5.73 -3.14 -3.99
C THR A 33 6.37 -1.89 -4.57
N PHE A 34 7.31 -1.31 -3.83
CA PHE A 34 8.11 -0.16 -4.26
C PHE A 34 9.48 -0.60 -4.77
N ASP A 35 9.99 0.09 -5.79
CA ASP A 35 11.33 -0.07 -6.38
C ASP A 35 11.77 -1.54 -6.57
N LYS A 36 10.82 -2.37 -7.03
CA LYS A 36 10.92 -3.80 -7.34
C LYS A 36 11.31 -4.73 -6.19
N LYS A 37 11.50 -4.22 -4.97
CA LYS A 37 12.10 -5.00 -3.86
C LYS A 37 11.36 -4.91 -2.54
N LYS A 38 10.60 -3.85 -2.28
CA LYS A 38 10.04 -3.59 -0.94
C LYS A 38 8.52 -3.66 -0.98
N SER A 39 7.94 -4.76 -0.50
CA SER A 39 6.48 -4.90 -0.33
C SER A 39 6.03 -4.41 1.03
N TYR A 40 5.00 -3.56 1.03
CA TYR A 40 4.25 -3.16 2.21
C TYR A 40 2.80 -3.54 2.03
N PHE A 41 2.16 -3.84 3.15
CA PHE A 41 0.80 -4.32 3.22
C PHE A 41 -0.02 -3.32 4.02
N PHE A 42 -1.11 -2.88 3.41
CA PHE A 42 -2.03 -1.90 3.94
C PHE A 42 -3.33 -2.62 4.28
N ASN A 43 -3.49 -2.98 5.56
CA ASN A 43 -4.73 -3.57 6.04
C ASN A 43 -5.70 -2.45 6.44
N MET A 44 -6.86 -2.42 5.79
CA MET A 44 -7.87 -1.39 5.92
C MET A 44 -9.10 -1.88 6.71
N THR A 45 -8.94 -2.92 7.54
CA THR A 45 -10.02 -3.44 8.37
C THR A 45 -10.56 -2.35 9.29
N ARG A 46 -11.88 -2.12 9.24
CA ARG A 46 -12.54 -1.09 10.04
C ARG A 46 -12.27 -1.31 11.54
N GLY A 47 -11.80 -0.26 12.21
CA GLY A 47 -11.48 -0.31 13.65
C GLY A 47 -10.14 -0.96 14.00
N ASN A 48 -9.47 -1.63 13.05
CA ASN A 48 -8.17 -2.26 13.26
C ASN A 48 -7.29 -2.19 12.00
N SER A 49 -7.08 -0.98 11.47
CA SER A 49 -6.20 -0.76 10.32
C SER A 49 -4.74 -0.61 10.75
N PHE A 50 -3.84 -1.17 9.95
CA PHE A 50 -2.40 -1.13 10.18
C PHE A 50 -1.61 -1.33 8.88
N ILE A 51 -0.35 -0.90 8.90
CA ILE A 51 0.61 -1.10 7.81
C ILE A 51 1.74 -1.98 8.32
N TYR A 52 2.15 -2.96 7.52
CA TYR A 52 3.26 -3.85 7.87
C TYR A 52 4.11 -4.20 6.66
N LYS A 53 5.30 -4.73 6.93
CA LYS A 53 6.23 -5.23 5.92
C LYS A 53 6.41 -6.73 6.11
N ALA A 54 6.26 -7.48 5.03
CA ALA A 54 6.44 -8.92 5.00
C ALA A 54 7.01 -9.35 3.63
N PRO A 55 7.54 -10.58 3.49
CA PRO A 55 7.79 -11.16 2.19
C PRO A 55 6.50 -11.21 1.36
N SER A 56 6.58 -10.87 0.07
CA SER A 56 5.45 -10.99 -0.88
C SER A 56 4.98 -12.44 -0.95
N PRO A 57 3.76 -12.78 -0.47
CA PRO A 57 3.25 -14.13 -0.63
C PRO A 57 2.92 -14.41 -2.10
N ARG A 58 2.99 -15.69 -2.48
CA ARG A 58 2.36 -16.14 -3.72
C ARG A 58 0.84 -16.16 -3.46
N PRO A 59 0.01 -15.47 -4.27
CA PRO A 59 -1.43 -15.45 -4.03
C PRO A 59 -2.00 -16.86 -4.08
N LEU A 60 -2.73 -17.27 -3.04
CA LEU A 60 -3.48 -18.53 -3.01
C LEU A 60 -4.77 -18.43 -3.83
N GLN A 61 -5.32 -17.23 -3.93
CA GLN A 61 -6.53 -16.90 -4.68
C GLN A 61 -6.24 -15.75 -5.65
N GLY A 62 -6.81 -15.84 -6.86
CA GLY A 62 -6.80 -14.75 -7.82
C GLY A 62 -7.92 -13.76 -7.53
N TYR A 63 -7.57 -12.54 -7.14
CA TYR A 63 -8.51 -11.43 -7.02
C TYR A 63 -8.66 -10.75 -8.38
N ASN A 64 -9.84 -10.92 -9.00
CA ASN A 64 -10.14 -10.45 -10.36
C ASN A 64 -11.42 -9.58 -10.42
N ALA A 65 -11.83 -8.98 -9.30
CA ALA A 65 -12.96 -8.08 -9.29
C ALA A 65 -12.64 -6.79 -10.09
N PRO A 66 -13.64 -6.00 -10.53
CA PRO A 66 -13.39 -4.75 -11.24
C PRO A 66 -12.42 -3.81 -10.51
N PHE A 67 -12.51 -3.78 -9.18
CA PHE A 67 -11.56 -3.05 -8.32
C PHE A 67 -10.12 -3.53 -8.50
N ASP A 68 -9.88 -4.84 -8.53
CA ASP A 68 -8.53 -5.42 -8.66
C ASP A 68 -7.92 -5.09 -10.03
N THR A 69 -8.73 -5.16 -11.09
CA THR A 69 -8.32 -4.80 -12.45
C THR A 69 -7.90 -3.33 -12.51
N LEU A 70 -8.67 -2.42 -11.91
CA LEU A 70 -8.34 -0.99 -11.88
C LEU A 70 -7.14 -0.69 -10.99
N LEU A 71 -7.04 -1.32 -9.81
CA LEU A 71 -5.90 -1.17 -8.92
C LEU A 71 -4.60 -1.56 -9.65
N HIS A 72 -4.62 -2.68 -10.38
CA HIS A 72 -3.48 -3.10 -11.15
C HIS A 72 -3.17 -2.12 -12.28
N SER A 73 -4.15 -1.79 -13.14
CA SER A 73 -3.94 -0.99 -14.34
C SER A 73 -3.57 0.46 -14.07
N LEU A 74 -4.07 1.06 -12.99
CA LEU A 74 -3.84 2.47 -12.67
C LEU A 74 -2.63 2.68 -11.78
N LEU A 75 -2.32 1.73 -10.88
CA LEU A 75 -1.31 1.94 -9.85
C LEU A 75 -0.01 1.17 -10.10
N SER A 76 -0.07 0.01 -10.75
CA SER A 76 1.16 -0.76 -11.03
C SER A 76 1.99 -0.10 -12.12
N ALA A 77 3.32 -0.23 -12.01
CA ALA A 77 4.29 0.37 -12.92
C ALA A 77 4.16 1.90 -13.06
N SER A 78 3.82 2.59 -11.96
CA SER A 78 3.65 4.04 -11.92
C SER A 78 4.76 4.73 -11.11
N LYS A 79 5.01 6.02 -11.41
CA LYS A 79 5.92 6.84 -10.62
C LYS A 79 5.24 7.27 -9.31
N LEU A 80 5.96 7.15 -8.19
CA LEU A 80 5.54 7.74 -6.93
C LEU A 80 5.99 9.20 -6.92
N LEU A 81 5.04 10.13 -6.86
CA LEU A 81 5.36 11.56 -6.85
C LEU A 81 5.57 12.08 -5.43
N ARG A 82 4.67 11.72 -4.50
CA ARG A 82 4.71 12.15 -3.10
C ARG A 82 3.76 11.30 -2.27
N VAL A 83 4.09 11.09 -0.99
CA VAL A 83 3.20 10.54 0.04
C VAL A 83 3.00 11.61 1.12
N THR A 84 1.76 11.87 1.54
CA THR A 84 1.46 12.97 2.47
C THR A 84 0.42 12.56 3.50
N VAL A 85 0.63 12.96 4.75
CA VAL A 85 -0.36 12.81 5.82
C VAL A 85 -0.88 14.20 6.18
N PRO A 86 -2.19 14.47 6.11
CA PRO A 86 -2.76 15.73 6.58
C PRO A 86 -2.44 15.95 8.07
N GLU A 87 -2.18 17.21 8.46
CA GLU A 87 -1.70 17.54 9.81
C GLU A 87 -2.64 17.11 10.95
N HIS A 88 -3.93 16.99 10.67
CA HIS A 88 -4.96 16.72 11.67
C HIS A 88 -5.79 15.48 11.34
N ASP A 89 -5.33 14.63 10.43
CA ASP A 89 -6.07 13.45 10.03
C ASP A 89 -5.17 12.22 9.86
N ARG A 90 -5.73 11.04 10.12
CA ARG A 90 -5.07 9.74 9.98
C ARG A 90 -5.31 9.17 8.59
N LEU A 91 -4.97 9.96 7.58
CA LEU A 91 -5.01 9.62 6.16
C LEU A 91 -3.59 9.64 5.60
N LEU A 92 -3.28 8.71 4.72
CA LEU A 92 -1.97 8.56 4.07
C LEU A 92 -2.15 8.59 2.55
#